data_AF-A0A7D9HCP1-F1
#
_entry.id   AF-A0A7D9HCP1-F1
#
_cell.length_a   1.000
_cell.length_b   1.000
_cell.length_c   1.000
_cell.angle_alpha   90.00
_cell.angle_beta   90.00
_cell.angle_gamma   90.00
#
_symmetry.space_group_name_H-M   'P 1'
#
loop_
_entity.id
_entity.type
_entity.pdbx_description
1 polymer ?
#
loop_
_entity_poly.entity_id
_entity_poly.type
_entity_poly.pdbx_seq_one_letter_code
_entity_poly.pdbx_strand_id
1 'polypeptide(L)'
;MDVNAVAQRWEQWLKRFQRYLLAMDIKSKARQRAMLLYAAGPEVEAIFDTLPDNGDEDDFKTACEKLTEYFSPSKNIPFEVYKFRQAKQQEHET
;
A
#
# COMPACT_ATOMS: atom_id res chain seq x y z
N MET A 1 15.95 1.00 -8.40
CA MET A 1 14.74 1.14 -9.22
C MET A 1 14.35 2.62 -9.21
N ASP A 2 13.95 3.19 -10.34
CA ASP A 2 13.46 4.57 -10.39
C ASP A 2 12.13 4.66 -9.63
N VAL A 3 12.11 5.44 -8.54
CA VAL A 3 10.97 5.62 -7.65
C VAL A 3 9.76 6.17 -8.40
N ASN A 4 9.99 7.02 -9.40
CA ASN A 4 8.91 7.57 -10.23
C ASN A 4 8.27 6.48 -11.10
N ALA A 5 9.07 5.51 -11.56
CA ALA A 5 8.54 4.38 -12.33
C ALA A 5 7.71 3.42 -11.47
N VAL A 6 8.05 3.25 -10.18
CA VAL A 6 7.26 2.41 -9.25
C VAL A 6 5.91 3.06 -8.95
N ALA A 7 5.89 4.35 -8.61
CA ALA A 7 4.67 5.10 -8.35
C ALA A 7 3.73 5.08 -9.57
N GLN A 8 4.27 5.33 -10.77
CA GLN A 8 3.48 5.31 -12.01
C GLN A 8 2.89 3.93 -12.31
N ARG A 9 3.67 2.85 -12.10
CA ARG A 9 3.19 1.47 -12.27
C ARG A 9 2.09 1.14 -11.26
N TRP A 10 2.25 1.55 -10.01
CA TRP A 10 1.23 1.38 -8.97
C TRP A 10 -0.07 2.09 -9.34
N GLU A 11 -0.02 3.37 -9.72
CA GLU A 11 -1.22 4.14 -10.12
C GLU A 11 -1.93 3.51 -11.32
N GLN A 12 -1.19 3.07 -12.34
CA GLN A 12 -1.75 2.38 -13.50
C GLN A 12 -2.40 1.05 -13.11
N TRP A 13 -1.75 0.28 -12.25
CA TRP A 13 -2.29 -0.99 -11.76
C TRP A 13 -3.55 -0.79 -10.93
N LEU A 14 -3.55 0.15 -9.98
CA LEU A 14 -4.69 0.45 -9.11
C LEU A 14 -5.90 0.91 -9.93
N LYS A 15 -5.68 1.75 -10.94
CA LYS A 15 -6.74 2.19 -11.88
C LYS A 15 -7.33 1.02 -12.66
N ARG A 16 -6.52 0.05 -13.09
CA ARG A 16 -7.02 -1.17 -13.75
C ARG A 16 -7.80 -2.05 -12.79
N PHE A 17 -7.32 -2.19 -11.55
CA PHE A 17 -7.99 -2.95 -10.51
C PHE A 17 -9.36 -2.37 -10.14
N GLN A 18 -9.48 -1.05 -9.97
CA GLN A 18 -10.77 -0.39 -9.70
C GLN A 18 -11.78 -0.59 -10.84
N ARG A 19 -11.33 -0.57 -12.10
CA ARG A 19 -12.19 -0.90 -13.25
C ARG A 19 -12.64 -2.36 -13.22
N TYR A 20 -11.77 -3.27 -12.81
CA TYR A 20 -12.13 -4.67 -12.63
C TYR A 20 -13.20 -4.85 -11.54
N LEU A 21 -13.06 -4.20 -10.38
CA LEU A 21 -14.08 -4.23 -9.33
C LEU A 21 -15.43 -3.70 -9.82
N LEU A 22 -15.43 -2.61 -10.58
CA LEU A 22 -16.62 -2.04 -11.20
C LEU A 22 -17.26 -3.01 -12.20
N ALA A 23 -16.46 -3.63 -13.07
CA ALA A 23 -16.95 -4.58 -14.07
C ALA A 23 -17.56 -5.85 -13.44
N MET A 24 -17.07 -6.24 -12.26
CA MET A 24 -17.58 -7.39 -11.49
C MET A 24 -18.73 -7.03 -10.53
N ASP A 25 -19.21 -5.77 -10.56
CA ASP A 25 -20.25 -5.24 -9.67
C ASP A 25 -19.95 -5.47 -8.16
N ILE A 26 -18.67 -5.42 -7.78
CA ILE A 26 -18.26 -5.60 -6.38
C ILE A 26 -18.48 -4.28 -5.63
N LYS A 27 -19.52 -4.25 -4.79
CA LYS A 27 -19.94 -3.06 -4.04
C LYS A 27 -19.52 -3.03 -2.56
N SER A 28 -19.36 -4.20 -1.93
CA SER A 28 -18.94 -4.29 -0.53
C SER A 28 -17.51 -3.80 -0.37
N LYS A 29 -17.29 -2.84 0.51
CA LYS A 29 -15.96 -2.27 0.77
C LYS A 29 -15.01 -3.30 1.37
N ALA A 30 -15.45 -4.10 2.35
CA ALA A 30 -14.68 -5.25 2.82
C ALA A 30 -14.26 -6.20 1.69
N ARG A 31 -15.16 -6.51 0.75
CA ARG A 31 -14.81 -7.36 -0.40
C ARG A 31 -13.82 -6.69 -1.35
N GLN A 32 -13.95 -5.38 -1.59
CA GLN A 32 -12.99 -4.63 -2.40
C GLN A 32 -11.61 -4.61 -1.75
N ARG A 33 -11.53 -4.41 -0.43
CA ARG A 33 -10.29 -4.45 0.36
C ARG A 33 -9.63 -5.82 0.34
N ALA A 34 -10.40 -6.89 0.59
CA ALA A 34 -9.87 -8.25 0.51
C ALA A 34 -9.33 -8.58 -0.89
N MET A 35 -10.06 -8.20 -1.94
CA MET A 35 -9.62 -8.41 -3.33
C MET A 35 -8.38 -7.58 -3.67
N LEU A 36 -8.23 -6.39 -3.08
CA LEU A 36 -7.05 -5.54 -3.29
C LEU A 36 -5.80 -6.23 -2.77
N LEU A 37 -5.83 -6.70 -1.52
CA LEU A 37 -4.68 -7.34 -0.86
C LEU A 37 -4.32 -8.66 -1.57
N TYR A 38 -5.32 -9.48 -1.88
CA TYR A 38 -5.12 -10.73 -2.62
C TYR A 38 -4.54 -10.49 -4.02
N ALA A 39 -5.08 -9.54 -4.79
CA ALA A 39 -4.65 -9.30 -6.17
C ALA A 39 -3.32 -8.54 -6.28
N ALA A 40 -2.98 -7.73 -5.28
CA ALA A 40 -1.69 -7.03 -5.22
C ALA A 40 -0.54 -7.99 -4.91
N GLY A 41 -0.83 -9.11 -4.25
CA GLY A 41 0.11 -10.19 -3.97
C GLY A 41 0.74 -10.09 -2.57
N PRO A 42 1.42 -11.17 -2.15
CA PRO A 42 1.87 -11.35 -0.76
C PRO A 42 2.88 -10.29 -0.30
N GLU A 43 3.70 -9.76 -1.21
CA GLU A 43 4.64 -8.67 -0.86
C GLU A 43 3.91 -7.38 -0.49
N VAL A 44 2.83 -7.05 -1.20
CA VAL A 44 2.03 -5.85 -0.94
C VAL A 44 1.18 -6.03 0.32
N GLU A 45 0.66 -7.23 0.54
CA GLU A 45 -0.05 -7.58 1.77
C GLU A 45 0.86 -7.46 3.00
N ALA A 46 2.08 -8.00 2.94
CA ALA A 46 3.06 -7.84 4.01
C ALA A 46 3.42 -6.36 4.26
N ILE A 47 3.56 -5.55 3.21
CA ILE A 47 3.74 -4.09 3.36
C ILE A 47 2.54 -3.49 4.06
N PHE A 48 1.32 -3.82 3.62
CA PHE A 48 0.07 -3.29 4.14
C PHE A 48 -0.11 -3.53 5.64
N ASP A 49 0.27 -4.72 6.12
CA ASP A 49 0.22 -5.11 7.53
C ASP A 49 1.17 -4.29 8.41
N THR A 50 2.20 -3.67 7.83
CA THR A 50 3.14 -2.78 8.54
C THR A 50 2.71 -1.30 8.54
N LEU A 51 1.65 -0.95 7.80
CA LEU A 51 1.20 0.44 7.70
C LEU A 51 0.34 0.81 8.92
N PRO A 52 0.68 1.90 9.65
CA PRO A 52 -0.13 2.36 10.77
C PRO A 52 -1.47 2.92 10.26
N ASP A 53 -2.53 2.69 11.03
CA ASP A 53 -3.88 3.19 10.77
C ASP A 53 -4.34 2.90 9.33
N ASN A 54 -4.22 1.64 8.90
CA ASN A 54 -4.59 1.20 7.56
C ASN A 54 -6.11 1.13 7.32
N GLY A 55 -6.92 1.70 8.22
CA GLY A 55 -8.38 1.76 8.18
C GLY A 55 -9.03 0.43 8.58
N ASP A 56 -10.33 0.50 8.88
CA ASP A 56 -11.14 -0.68 9.22
C ASP A 56 -11.29 -1.65 8.04
N GLU A 57 -11.75 -2.87 8.30
CA GLU A 57 -12.00 -3.89 7.28
C GLU A 57 -12.95 -3.38 6.17
N ASP A 58 -13.91 -2.53 6.51
CA ASP A 58 -14.85 -1.89 5.58
C ASP A 58 -14.36 -0.57 4.98
N ASP A 59 -13.07 -0.24 5.12
CA ASP A 59 -12.45 0.93 4.52
C ASP A 59 -11.48 0.58 3.39
N PHE A 60 -12.05 0.38 2.19
CA PHE A 60 -11.30 0.20 0.96
C PHE A 60 -10.51 1.46 0.55
N LYS A 61 -11.05 2.65 0.87
CA LYS A 61 -10.46 3.91 0.43
C LYS A 61 -9.16 4.19 1.18
N THR A 62 -9.17 4.08 2.51
CA THR A 62 -7.97 4.24 3.32
C THR A 62 -6.90 3.22 2.92
N ALA A 63 -7.29 1.98 2.61
CA ALA A 63 -6.35 0.97 2.14
C ALA A 63 -5.62 1.39 0.85
N CYS A 64 -6.37 1.90 -0.14
CA CYS A 64 -5.80 2.40 -1.39
C CYS A 64 -4.88 3.61 -1.16
N GLU A 65 -5.28 4.54 -0.30
CA GLU A 65 -4.52 5.75 0.01
C GLU A 65 -3.18 5.41 0.67
N LYS A 66 -3.17 4.52 1.67
CA LYS A 66 -1.97 4.10 2.40
C LYS A 66 -0.97 3.36 1.50
N LEU A 67 -1.44 2.46 0.64
CA LEU A 67 -0.57 1.80 -0.34
C LEU A 67 -0.03 2.78 -1.37
N THR A 68 -0.86 3.74 -1.83
CA THR A 68 -0.42 4.77 -2.77
C THR A 68 0.62 5.70 -2.15
N GLU A 69 0.45 6.05 -0.88
CA GLU A 69 1.40 6.83 -0.10
C GLU A 69 2.75 6.12 0.02
N TYR A 70 2.73 4.81 0.31
CA TYR A 70 3.94 3.98 0.38
C TYR A 70 4.68 3.89 -0.97
N PHE A 71 3.96 3.64 -2.07
CA PHE A 71 4.57 3.51 -3.40
C PHE A 71 4.91 4.87 -4.06
N SER A 72 4.49 5.99 -3.47
CA SER A 72 4.78 7.35 -3.95
C SER A 72 5.50 8.18 -2.87
N PRO A 73 6.71 7.77 -2.43
CA PRO A 73 7.42 8.41 -1.33
C PRO A 73 7.95 9.81 -1.68
N SER A 74 7.85 10.24 -2.94
CA SER A 74 8.17 11.61 -3.37
C SER A 74 7.41 12.69 -2.56
N LYS A 75 6.25 12.34 -1.98
CA LYS A 75 5.50 13.22 -1.07
C LYS A 75 5.91 13.11 0.41
N ASN A 76 6.68 12.09 0.80
CA ASN A 76 6.94 11.68 2.19
C ASN A 76 8.41 11.48 2.57
N ILE A 77 9.34 12.10 1.83
CA ILE A 77 10.79 12.03 2.08
C ILE A 77 11.17 12.25 3.57
N PRO A 78 10.59 13.21 4.32
CA PRO A 78 10.94 13.40 5.73
C PRO A 78 10.56 12.21 6.63
N PHE A 79 9.42 11.56 6.36
CA PHE A 79 8.89 10.45 7.16
C PHE A 79 9.70 9.16 6.94
N GLU A 80 10.04 8.87 5.69
CA GLU A 80 10.88 7.72 5.33
C GLU A 80 12.31 7.87 5.86
N VAL A 81 12.90 9.07 5.82
CA VAL A 81 14.20 9.35 6.43
C VAL A 81 14.14 9.18 7.95
N TYR A 82 13.04 9.57 8.59
CA TYR A 82 12.85 9.39 10.03
C TYR A 82 12.73 7.90 10.41
N LYS A 83 11.91 7.11 9.69
CA LYS A 83 11.82 5.65 9.88
C LYS A 83 13.16 4.96 9.63
N PHE A 84 13.85 5.31 8.55
CA PHE A 84 15.17 4.75 8.21
C PHE A 84 16.23 5.06 9.27
N ARG A 85 16.21 6.27 9.84
CA ARG A 85 17.11 6.66 10.93
C ARG A 85 16.76 6.01 12.27
N GLN A 86 15.49 5.68 12.51
CA GLN A 86 15.07 4.90 13.68
C GLN A 86 15.32 3.39 13.53
N ALA A 87 15.48 2.88 12.30
CA ALA A 87 15.82 1.48 12.05
C ALA A 87 17.31 1.13 12.33
N LYS A 88 17.96 1.79 13.29
CA LYS A 88 19.33 1.46 13.69
C LYS A 88 19.35 0.30 14.69
N GLN A 89 19.98 -0.78 14.23
CA GLN A 89 20.57 -1.96 14.89
C GLN A 89 20.29 -2.16 16.39
N GLN A 90 19.60 -3.28 16.70
CA GLN A 90 19.52 -3.84 18.05
C GLN A 90 20.93 -4.18 18.57
N GLU A 91 21.27 -3.76 19.78
CA GLU A 91 22.61 -3.87 20.42
C GLU A 91 23.09 -5.31 20.74
N HIS A 92 22.51 -6.36 20.15
CA HIS A 92 22.71 -7.74 20.64
C HIS A 92 22.62 -8.86 19.60
N GLU A 93 23.01 -8.63 18.33
CA GLU A 93 23.38 -9.75 17.47
C GLU A 93 24.91 -9.94 17.54
N THR A 94 25.31 -11.07 18.12
CA THR A 94 26.71 -11.53 18.23
C THR A 94 27.02 -12.50 17.10
#